data_AF-A0A841U8I7-F1
#
_entry.id   AF-A0A841U8I7-F1
#
_cell.length_a   1.000
_cell.length_b   1.000
_cell.length_c   1.000
_cell.angle_alpha   90.00
_cell.angle_beta   90.00
_cell.angle_gamma   90.00
#
_symmetry.space_group_name_H-M   'P 1'
#
loop_
_entity.id
_entity.type
_entity.pdbx_description
1 polymer ?
#
loop_
_entity_poly.entity_id
_entity_poly.type
_entity_poly.pdbx_seq_one_letter_code
_entity_poly.pdbx_strand_id
1 'polypeptide(L)' 'MKYEIGKTYKALLNGKIRTFRVDEHDYEIGEHLIKWDDGDTEWAYIADMDRWVEDAKEVFEQ' A
#
# COMPACT_ATOMS: atom_id res chain seq x y z
N MET A 1 -10.86 0.69 -0.38
CA MET A 1 -10.55 1.79 0.56
C MET A 1 -10.14 3.06 -0.23
N LYS A 2 -10.14 4.28 0.32
CA LYS A 2 -9.56 5.47 -0.37
C LYS A 2 -8.16 5.76 0.20
N TYR A 3 -7.15 5.68 -0.65
CA TYR A 3 -5.76 5.97 -0.33
C TYR A 3 -5.47 7.46 -0.54
N GLU A 4 -4.86 8.12 0.44
CA GLU A 4 -4.59 9.55 0.40
C GLU A 4 -3.07 9.81 0.24
N ILE A 5 -2.72 10.72 -0.66
CA ILE A 5 -1.33 11.17 -0.85
C ILE A 5 -0.77 11.72 0.47
N GLY A 6 0.45 11.32 0.81
CA GLY A 6 1.14 11.67 2.05
C GLY A 6 0.81 10.78 3.24
N LYS A 7 -0.17 9.88 3.15
CA LYS A 7 -0.50 8.93 4.22
C LYS A 7 0.28 7.64 4.08
N THR A 8 0.57 7.04 5.24
CA THR A 8 1.25 5.75 5.36
C THR A 8 0.26 4.68 5.82
N TYR A 9 0.32 3.51 5.19
CA TYR A 9 -0.53 2.35 5.46
C TYR A 9 0.34 1.13 5.77
N LYS A 10 -0.18 0.22 6.59
CA LYS A 10 0.46 -1.07 6.87
C LYS A 10 -0.02 -2.11 5.87
N ALA A 11 0.88 -2.90 5.35
CA ALA A 11 0.62 -3.90 4.33
C ALA A 11 1.39 -5.20 4.63
N LEU A 12 0.83 -6.34 4.24
CA LEU A 12 1.51 -7.62 4.26
C LEU A 12 2.06 -7.89 2.86
N LEU A 13 3.38 -7.84 2.72
CA LEU A 13 4.06 -8.15 1.46
C LEU A 13 4.99 -9.35 1.68
N ASN A 14 4.80 -10.41 0.92
CA ASN A 14 5.57 -11.66 1.02
C ASN A 14 5.64 -12.23 2.46
N GLY A 15 4.51 -12.17 3.19
CA GLY A 15 4.42 -12.66 4.57
C GLY A 15 5.14 -11.80 5.62
N LYS A 16 5.61 -10.61 5.25
CA LYS A 16 6.19 -9.63 6.17
C LYS A 16 5.34 -8.38 6.24
N ILE A 17 5.11 -7.88 7.45
CA ILE A 17 4.45 -6.59 7.64
C ILE A 17 5.42 -5.50 7.24
N ARG A 18 5.02 -4.73 6.25
CA ARG A 18 5.70 -3.53 5.76
C ARG A 18 4.76 -2.34 5.87
N THR A 19 5.30 -1.15 5.63
CA THR A 19 4.49 0.04 5.44
C THR A 19 4.81 0.68 4.10
N PHE A 20 3.78 1.19 3.44
CA PHE A 20 3.95 2.03 2.26
C PHE A 20 3.32 3.39 2.49
N ARG A 21 3.89 4.43 1.91
CA ARG A 21 3.34 5.78 1.84
C ARG A 21 2.90 6.07 0.42
N VAL A 22 1.75 6.68 0.25
CA VAL A 22 1.30 7.14 -1.07
C VAL A 22 1.97 8.47 -1.36
N ASP A 23 2.68 8.57 -2.48
CA ASP A 23 3.40 9.79 -2.89
C ASP A 23 2.67 10.50 -4.04
N GLU A 24 2.11 9.75 -4.98
CA GLU A 24 1.38 10.30 -6.14
C GLU A 24 0.19 9.40 -6.55
N HIS A 25 -0.76 9.97 -7.27
CA HIS A 25 -1.89 9.27 -7.87
C HIS A 25 -1.93 9.57 -9.37
N ASP A 26 -1.94 8.54 -10.18
CA ASP A 26 -2.15 8.64 -11.63
C ASP A 26 -3.62 8.35 -11.94
N TYR A 27 -4.36 9.41 -12.30
CA TYR A 27 -5.79 9.33 -12.60
C TYR A 27 -6.07 8.76 -14.00
N GLU A 28 -5.07 8.65 -14.87
CA GLU A 28 -5.24 8.15 -16.23
C GLU A 28 -5.30 6.62 -16.24
N ILE A 29 -4.44 5.98 -15.44
CA ILE A 29 -4.35 4.51 -15.36
C ILE A 29 -4.91 3.94 -14.04
N GLY A 30 -5.21 4.80 -13.05
CA GLY A 30 -5.79 4.40 -11.76
C GLY A 30 -4.78 3.77 -10.80
N GLU A 31 -3.50 4.10 -10.96
CA GLU A 31 -2.39 3.60 -10.13
C GLU A 31 -1.93 4.66 -9.14
N HIS A 32 -1.30 4.20 -8.06
CA HIS A 32 -0.73 5.05 -7.03
C HIS A 32 0.76 4.78 -6.96
N LEU A 33 1.56 5.84 -6.99
CA LEU A 33 2.96 5.73 -6.67
C LEU A 33 3.07 5.59 -5.15
N ILE A 34 3.58 4.47 -4.71
CA ILE A 34 3.81 4.18 -3.30
C ILE A 34 5.30 4.09 -3.02
N LYS A 35 5.68 4.44 -1.79
CA LYS A 35 7.02 4.32 -1.25
C LYS A 35 7.03 3.41 -0.04
N TRP A 36 7.73 2.29 -0.13
CA TRP A 36 7.93 1.36 0.96
C TRP A 36 8.87 1.91 2.04
N ASP A 37 8.84 1.27 3.22
CA ASP A 37 9.66 1.65 4.38
C ASP A 37 11.18 1.57 4.13
N ASP A 38 11.61 0.66 3.25
CA ASP A 38 13.01 0.47 2.85
C ASP A 38 13.49 1.55 1.86
N GLY A 39 12.59 2.43 1.43
CA GLY A 39 12.86 3.52 0.50
C GLY A 39 12.58 3.21 -0.96
N ASP A 40 12.28 1.95 -1.28
CA ASP A 40 11.83 1.50 -2.60
C ASP A 40 10.49 2.12 -3.00
N THR A 41 10.30 2.39 -4.28
CA THR A 41 9.10 3.02 -4.82
C THR A 41 8.56 2.23 -6.00
N GLU A 42 7.25 1.98 -6.01
CA GLU A 42 6.57 1.28 -7.10
C GLU A 42 5.20 1.88 -7.39
N TRP A 43 4.70 1.65 -8.60
CA TRP A 43 3.30 1.93 -8.95
C TRP A 43 2.45 0.71 -8.60
N ALA A 44 1.36 0.94 -7.88
CA ALA A 44 0.45 -0.10 -7.44
C ALA A 44 -1.01 0.27 -7.72
N TYR A 45 -1.79 -0.72 -8.14
CA TYR A 45 -3.25 -0.58 -8.25
C TYR A 45 -3.89 -0.56 -6.86
N ILE A 46 -5.00 0.15 -6.73
CA ILE A 46 -5.80 0.16 -5.49
C ILE A 46 -6.14 -1.25 -5.02
N ALA A 47 -6.45 -2.17 -5.95
CA ALA A 47 -6.82 -3.55 -5.63
C ALA A 47 -5.69 -4.33 -4.93
N ASP A 48 -4.44 -4.18 -5.39
CA ASP A 48 -3.28 -4.80 -4.75
C ASP A 48 -3.01 -4.18 -3.37
N MET A 49 -3.11 -2.85 -3.29
CA MET A 49 -2.95 -2.13 -2.03
C MET A 49 -4.01 -2.56 -1.00
N ASP A 50 -5.29 -2.66 -1.38
CA ASP A 50 -6.40 -3.13 -0.54
C ASP A 50 -6.09 -4.52 0.00
N ARG A 51 -5.73 -5.46 -0.88
CA ARG A 51 -5.35 -6.82 -0.49
C ARG A 51 -4.23 -6.82 0.54
N TRP A 52 -3.13 -6.10 0.30
CA TRP A 52 -2.02 -6.07 1.26
C TRP A 52 -2.42 -5.49 2.61
N VAL A 53 -3.27 -4.46 2.63
CA VAL A 53 -3.76 -3.84 3.87
C VAL A 53 -4.74 -4.75 4.61
N GLU A 54 -5.59 -5.48 3.90
CA GLU A 54 -6.52 -6.46 4.47
C GLU A 54 -5.77 -7.67 5.04
N ASP A 55 -4.87 -8.29 4.28
CA ASP A 55 -4.00 -9.36 4.75
C ASP A 55 -3.23 -8.95 6.01
N ALA A 56 -2.75 -7.70 6.07
CA ALA A 56 -2.10 -7.19 7.27
C ALA A 56 -3.04 -7.17 8.49
N LYS A 57 -4.30 -6.77 8.32
CA LYS A 57 -5.28 -6.75 9.43
C LYS A 57 -5.55 -8.15 9.95
N GLU A 58 -5.74 -9.13 9.07
CA GLU A 58 -5.98 -10.53 9.45
C GLU A 58 -4.84 -11.15 10.27
N VAL A 59 -3.59 -10.73 10.03
CA VAL A 59 -2.43 -11.15 10.82
C VAL A 59 -2.44 -10.53 12.23
N PHE A 60 -3.00 -9.33 12.40
CA PHE A 60 -3.07 -8.65 13.71
C PHE A 60 -4.24 -9.13 14.59
N GLU A 61 -5.29 -9.72 14.01
CA GLU A 61 -6.49 -10.17 14.73
C GLU A 61 -6.45 -11.66 15.14
N GLN A 62 -5.31 -12.34 14.99
CA GLN A 62 -5.09 -13.74 15.41
C GLN A 62 -4.36 -13.87 16.76
#